data_AF-A0A1Z9VF90-F1
#
_entry.id   AF-A0A1Z9VF90-F1
#
_cell.length_a   1.000
_cell.length_b   1.000
_cell.length_c   1.000
_cell.angle_alpha   90.00
_cell.angle_beta   90.00
_cell.angle_gamma   90.00
#
_symmetry.space_group_name_H-M   'P 1'
#
loop_
_entity.id
_entity.type
_entity.pdbx_description
1 polymer ?
#
loop_
_entity_poly.entity_id
_entity_poly.type
_entity_poly.pdbx_seq_one_letter_code
_entity_poly.pdbx_strand_id
1 'polypeptide(L)'
;MKALLVVLFSSFSAYSLAAPIISYDDGSTYTLQDDEEVFVSTADHLFTKRDYANGNVYFGAKRPNTKRDYVETPSDEFELGSQEWCQAYIPWSEGYSFNMQAWQRYCDVNGDGVYDESDRT
;
A
#
# COMPACT_ATOMS: atom_id res chain seq x y z
N MET A 1 23.76 -53.34 19.80
CA MET A 1 23.11 -52.38 18.88
C MET A 1 21.83 -51.86 19.52
N LYS A 2 21.90 -50.76 20.28
CA LYS A 2 20.73 -49.99 20.67
C LYS A 2 21.12 -48.52 20.60
N ALA A 3 20.56 -47.87 19.60
CA ALA A 3 20.76 -46.47 19.26
C ALA A 3 20.35 -45.61 20.44
N LEU A 4 21.26 -44.75 20.90
CA LEU A 4 20.94 -43.62 21.75
C LEU A 4 21.59 -42.39 21.12
N LEU A 5 21.15 -42.08 19.90
CA LEU A 5 21.43 -40.82 19.25
C LEU A 5 20.21 -39.95 19.53
N VAL A 6 20.23 -39.32 20.71
CA VAL A 6 19.20 -38.37 21.14
C VAL A 6 19.19 -37.25 20.11
N VAL A 7 18.06 -37.18 19.43
CA VAL A 7 17.70 -36.22 18.39
C VAL A 7 17.81 -34.81 18.96
N LEU A 8 18.97 -34.18 18.76
CA LEU A 8 19.17 -32.75 18.90
C LEU A 8 18.71 -32.09 17.59
N PHE A 9 17.43 -32.23 17.25
CA PHE A 9 16.84 -31.53 16.10
C PHE A 9 16.64 -30.08 16.52
N SER A 10 17.70 -29.31 16.34
CA SER A 10 17.70 -27.91 15.88
C SER A 10 16.31 -27.27 15.80
N SER A 11 15.86 -26.69 16.90
CA SER A 11 14.83 -25.65 16.91
C SER A 11 15.42 -24.37 16.33
N PHE A 12 15.66 -24.36 15.01
CA PHE A 12 16.03 -23.16 14.29
C PHE A 12 14.74 -22.35 14.12
N SER A 13 14.47 -21.45 15.07
CA SER A 13 13.39 -20.47 14.93
C SER A 13 13.66 -19.67 13.67
N ALA A 14 12.84 -19.84 12.64
CA ALA A 14 12.88 -19.00 11.45
C ALA A 14 12.49 -17.59 11.88
N TYR A 15 13.48 -16.69 11.99
CA TYR A 15 13.23 -15.27 12.14
C TYR A 15 12.74 -14.75 10.79
N SER A 16 11.44 -14.48 10.67
CA SER A 16 10.90 -13.69 9.57
C SER A 16 11.34 -12.24 9.79
N LEU A 17 12.32 -11.77 9.01
CA LEU A 17 12.62 -10.35 8.92
C LEU A 17 11.51 -9.70 8.10
N ALA A 18 10.52 -9.09 8.77
CA ALA A 18 9.56 -8.25 8.09
C ALA A 18 10.27 -6.99 7.57
N ALA A 19 9.99 -6.59 6.33
CA ALA A 19 10.48 -5.33 5.80
C ALA A 19 9.97 -4.15 6.66
N PRO A 20 10.74 -3.05 6.81
CA PRO A 20 10.26 -1.88 7.54
C PRO A 20 9.11 -1.21 6.77
N ILE A 21 7.94 -1.10 7.39
CA ILE A 21 6.75 -0.48 6.78
C ILE A 21 6.47 0.86 7.47
N ILE A 22 6.26 1.90 6.66
CA ILE A 22 5.73 3.19 7.11
C ILE A 22 4.23 3.17 6.87
N SER A 23 3.45 3.40 7.93
CA SER A 23 2.00 3.60 7.84
C SER A 23 1.67 5.08 7.91
N TYR A 24 0.75 5.53 7.05
CA TYR A 24 0.29 6.91 6.98
C TYR A 24 -1.14 7.03 7.51
N ASP A 25 -1.55 8.25 7.91
CA ASP A 25 -2.87 8.52 8.49
C ASP A 25 -4.03 8.25 7.51
N ASP A 26 -3.77 8.26 6.20
CA ASP A 26 -4.73 7.92 5.14
C ASP A 26 -4.89 6.40 4.93
N GLY A 27 -4.22 5.57 5.74
CA GLY A 27 -4.23 4.11 5.66
C GLY A 27 -3.29 3.54 4.59
N SER A 28 -2.65 4.39 3.78
CA SER A 28 -1.64 3.94 2.82
C SER A 28 -0.36 3.49 3.55
N THR A 29 0.43 2.68 2.85
CA THR A 29 1.70 2.17 3.37
C THR A 29 2.85 2.42 2.40
N TYR A 30 4.07 2.40 2.92
CA TYR A 30 5.30 2.38 2.12
C TYR A 30 6.28 1.38 2.72
N THR A 31 6.65 0.38 1.93
CA THR A 31 7.59 -0.68 2.28
C THR A 31 8.99 -0.25 1.88
N LEU A 32 9.82 -0.02 2.90
CA LEU A 32 11.17 0.45 2.73
C LEU A 32 12.03 -0.63 2.06
N GLN A 33 12.69 -0.28 0.97
CA GLN A 33 13.58 -1.20 0.25
C GLN A 33 14.96 -1.24 0.90
N ASP A 34 15.74 -2.26 0.53
CA ASP A 34 17.15 -2.32 0.89
C ASP A 34 17.88 -1.05 0.44
N ASP A 35 18.76 -0.53 1.30
CA ASP A 35 19.53 0.71 1.11
C ASP A 35 18.71 2.02 1.04
N GLU A 36 17.42 2.02 1.38
CA GLU A 36 16.65 3.27 1.54
C GLU A 36 16.77 3.84 2.97
N GLU A 37 17.05 5.15 3.04
CA GLU A 37 17.10 5.91 4.29
C GLU A 37 15.89 6.83 4.43
N VAL A 38 15.28 6.85 5.62
CA VAL A 38 14.11 7.68 5.94
C VAL A 38 14.49 8.69 6.99
N PHE A 39 14.11 9.94 6.74
CA PHE A 39 14.28 11.05 7.67
C PHE A 39 12.91 11.61 8.02
N VAL A 40 12.56 11.59 9.30
CA VAL A 40 11.36 12.24 9.83
C VAL A 40 11.80 13.49 10.57
N SER A 41 11.20 14.62 10.22
CA SER A 41 11.52 15.92 10.79
C SER A 41 10.25 16.70 11.05
N THR A 42 10.19 17.40 12.18
CA THR A 42 9.14 18.38 12.49
C THR A 42 9.46 19.78 11.97
N ALA A 43 10.65 19.98 11.40
CA ALA A 43 11.04 21.23 10.77
C ALA A 43 10.51 21.31 9.33
N ASP A 44 10.08 22.50 8.92
CA ASP A 44 9.49 22.75 7.58
C ASP A 44 10.47 22.47 6.42
N HIS A 45 11.77 22.49 6.69
CA HIS A 45 12.81 22.35 5.67
C HIS A 45 13.91 21.38 6.11
N LEU A 46 14.19 20.39 5.26
CA LEU A 46 15.30 19.46 5.40
C LEU A 46 16.32 19.72 4.28
N PHE A 47 17.60 19.69 4.60
CA PHE A 47 18.69 19.85 3.63
C PHE A 47 19.72 18.73 3.79
N THR A 48 20.19 18.18 2.68
CA THR A 48 21.40 17.34 2.67
C THR A 48 22.62 18.19 2.45
N LYS A 49 23.64 17.98 3.28
CA LYS A 49 24.97 18.57 3.11
C LYS A 49 25.86 17.64 2.29
N ARG A 50 26.62 18.19 1.36
CA ARG A 50 27.70 17.49 0.65
C ARG A 50 28.97 18.34 0.68
N ASP A 51 30.03 17.76 1.22
CA ASP A 51 31.38 18.33 1.22
C ASP A 51 32.14 17.87 -0.03
N TYR A 52 32.90 18.77 -0.65
CA TYR A 52 33.74 18.49 -1.82
C TYR A 52 35.22 18.59 -1.47
N ALA A 53 36.05 17.82 -2.16
CA ALA A 53 37.50 17.77 -1.92
C ALA A 53 38.21 19.13 -2.14
N ASN A 54 37.61 20.04 -2.90
CA ASN A 54 38.12 21.40 -3.11
C ASN A 54 37.73 22.38 -1.99
N GLY A 55 37.12 21.91 -0.91
CA GLY A 55 36.68 22.71 0.23
C GLY A 55 35.28 23.33 0.07
N ASN A 56 34.62 23.15 -1.07
CA ASN A 56 33.25 23.65 -1.25
C ASN A 56 32.24 22.79 -0.48
N VAL A 57 31.17 23.43 -0.02
CA VAL A 57 30.04 22.77 0.63
C VAL A 57 28.76 23.11 -0.13
N TYR A 58 27.96 22.09 -0.43
CA TYR A 58 26.67 22.26 -1.08
C TYR A 58 25.55 21.76 -0.17
N PHE A 59 24.47 22.53 -0.11
CA PHE A 59 23.23 22.16 0.56
C PHE A 59 22.13 21.95 -0.49
N GLY A 60 21.59 20.75 -0.54
CA GLY A 60 20.46 20.41 -1.39
C GLY A 60 19.18 20.31 -0.56
N ALA A 61 18.13 21.03 -0.93
CA ALA A 61 16.83 20.90 -0.28
C ALA A 61 16.26 19.49 -0.53
N LYS A 62 15.80 18.83 0.53
CA LYS A 62 15.09 17.55 0.45
C LYS A 62 13.59 17.80 0.49
N ARG A 63 12.90 17.27 -0.51
CA ARG A 63 11.44 17.26 -0.55
C ARG A 63 10.91 15.98 0.10
N PRO A 64 9.78 16.04 0.82
CA PRO A 64 9.11 14.85 1.34
C PRO A 64 8.81 13.86 0.21
N ASN A 65 8.99 12.57 0.51
CA ASN A 65 8.65 11.50 -0.43
C ASN A 65 7.13 11.28 -0.41
N THR A 66 6.52 11.30 -1.60
CA THR A 66 5.07 11.08 -1.79
C THR A 66 4.76 9.67 -2.32
N LYS A 67 5.77 8.82 -2.53
CA LYS A 67 5.56 7.43 -2.95
C LYS A 67 4.80 6.65 -1.89
N ARG A 68 4.01 5.68 -2.34
CA ARG A 68 3.27 4.69 -1.56
C ARG A 68 3.42 3.35 -2.24
N ASP A 69 3.20 2.28 -1.49
CA ASP A 69 3.11 0.94 -2.03
C ASP A 69 1.93 0.87 -3.01
N TYR A 70 2.18 0.21 -4.14
CA TYR A 70 1.12 -0.07 -5.09
C TYR A 70 0.16 -1.06 -4.44
N VAL A 71 -1.08 -0.63 -4.29
CA VAL A 71 -2.20 -1.53 -4.03
C VAL A 71 -2.79 -1.85 -5.39
N GLU A 72 -2.80 -3.13 -5.75
CA GLU A 72 -3.61 -3.59 -6.88
C GLU A 72 -5.02 -3.07 -6.63
N THR A 73 -5.42 -2.09 -7.44
CA THR A 73 -6.84 -1.82 -7.61
C THR A 73 -7.41 -3.14 -8.11
N PRO A 74 -8.50 -3.67 -7.54
CA PRO A 74 -9.18 -4.79 -8.13
C PRO A 74 -9.34 -4.45 -9.62
N SER A 75 -8.61 -5.15 -10.48
CA SER A 75 -8.98 -5.23 -11.87
C SER A 75 -10.01 -6.33 -11.86
N ASP A 76 -11.22 -5.96 -11.53
CA ASP A 76 -12.36 -6.73 -11.93
C ASP A 76 -12.12 -7.07 -13.41
N GLU A 77 -12.06 -8.34 -13.77
CA GLU A 77 -11.95 -8.76 -15.18
C GLU A 77 -13.15 -8.27 -16.02
N PHE A 78 -14.11 -7.63 -15.35
CA PHE A 78 -15.37 -7.14 -15.81
C PHE A 78 -15.28 -5.69 -16.24
N GLU A 79 -15.99 -5.37 -17.32
CA GLU A 79 -16.12 -4.01 -17.81
C GLU A 79 -16.78 -3.13 -16.74
N LEU A 80 -16.25 -1.92 -16.51
CA LEU A 80 -16.83 -0.95 -15.59
C LEU A 80 -18.32 -0.72 -15.90
N GLY A 81 -19.18 -0.96 -14.92
CA GLY A 81 -20.63 -0.86 -15.07
C GLY A 81 -21.33 -2.09 -15.67
N SER A 82 -20.60 -3.17 -15.98
CA SER A 82 -21.21 -4.46 -16.30
C SER A 82 -21.90 -5.07 -15.07
N GLN A 83 -22.82 -5.99 -15.30
CA GLN A 83 -23.56 -6.65 -14.22
C GLN A 83 -22.64 -7.45 -13.29
N GLU A 84 -21.65 -8.11 -13.87
CA GLU A 84 -20.64 -8.89 -13.15
C GLU A 84 -19.77 -7.97 -12.28
N TRP A 85 -19.42 -6.78 -12.81
CA TRP A 85 -18.71 -5.74 -12.06
C TRP A 85 -19.54 -5.23 -10.88
N CYS A 86 -20.79 -4.85 -11.12
CA CYS A 86 -21.68 -4.32 -10.10
C CYS A 86 -21.96 -5.31 -8.95
N GLN A 87 -21.98 -6.62 -9.26
CA GLN A 87 -22.14 -7.69 -8.25
C GLN A 87 -20.87 -7.95 -7.46
N ALA A 88 -19.70 -7.82 -8.08
CA ALA A 88 -18.41 -8.10 -7.45
C ALA A 88 -17.90 -6.92 -6.60
N TYR A 89 -18.19 -5.68 -7.03
CA TYR A 89 -17.72 -4.48 -6.37
C TYR A 89 -18.37 -4.30 -4.99
N ILE A 90 -17.54 -4.06 -3.96
CA ILE A 90 -18.00 -3.79 -2.60
C ILE A 90 -18.00 -2.27 -2.37
N PRO A 91 -19.18 -1.62 -2.22
CA PRO A 91 -19.27 -0.19 -2.02
C PRO A 91 -18.44 0.29 -0.83
N TRP A 92 -17.73 1.40 -1.00
CA TRP A 92 -16.91 2.06 0.01
C TRP A 92 -15.71 1.26 0.54
N SER A 93 -15.42 0.08 0.00
CA SER A 93 -14.27 -0.75 0.40
C SER A 93 -12.92 0.00 0.28
N GLU A 94 -12.83 0.92 -0.68
CA GLU A 94 -11.66 1.76 -0.96
C GLU A 94 -11.87 3.24 -0.58
N GLY A 95 -12.97 3.57 0.13
CA GLY A 95 -13.40 4.96 0.33
C GLY A 95 -13.96 5.61 -0.93
N TYR A 96 -13.88 6.95 -1.03
CA TYR A 96 -14.44 7.71 -2.17
C TYR A 96 -13.48 7.73 -3.36
N SER A 97 -13.38 6.60 -4.06
CA SER A 97 -12.53 6.39 -5.24
C SER A 97 -13.26 6.65 -6.57
N PHE A 98 -12.55 6.54 -7.70
CA PHE A 98 -13.18 6.59 -9.03
C PHE A 98 -14.12 5.40 -9.28
N ASN A 99 -13.77 4.23 -8.75
CA ASN A 99 -14.62 3.04 -8.81
C ASN A 99 -15.90 3.26 -8.01
N MET A 100 -15.84 3.90 -6.84
CA MET A 100 -17.04 4.23 -6.07
C MET A 100 -17.97 5.17 -6.83
N GLN A 101 -17.43 6.21 -7.48
CA GLN A 101 -18.20 7.13 -8.31
C GLN A 101 -18.81 6.43 -9.53
N ALA A 102 -18.08 5.50 -10.15
CA ALA A 102 -18.58 4.69 -11.25
C ALA A 102 -19.70 3.75 -10.79
N TRP A 103 -19.56 3.11 -9.62
CA TRP A 103 -20.56 2.22 -9.06
C TRP A 103 -21.86 2.96 -8.73
N GLN A 104 -21.77 4.14 -8.11
CA GLN A 104 -22.93 5.01 -7.89
C GLN A 104 -23.62 5.45 -9.17
N ARG A 105 -22.88 5.52 -10.28
CA ARG A 105 -23.41 5.99 -11.56
C ARG A 105 -24.04 4.87 -12.40
N TYR A 106 -23.44 3.69 -12.38
CA TYR A 106 -23.76 2.59 -13.30
C TYR A 106 -24.44 1.41 -12.61
N CYS A 107 -24.27 1.26 -11.30
CA CYS A 107 -24.79 0.12 -10.54
C CYS A 107 -25.94 0.54 -9.63
N ASP A 108 -25.77 1.57 -8.80
CA ASP A 108 -26.80 2.06 -7.87
C ASP A 108 -27.72 3.07 -8.56
N VAL A 109 -28.54 2.59 -9.49
CA VAL A 109 -29.39 3.45 -10.34
C VAL A 109 -30.52 4.05 -9.51
N ASN A 110 -30.97 3.33 -8.48
CA ASN A 110 -32.04 3.76 -7.60
C ASN A 110 -31.55 4.64 -6.41
N GLY A 111 -30.24 4.66 -6.13
CA GLY A 111 -29.60 5.47 -5.09
C GLY A 111 -29.78 4.94 -3.67
N ASP A 112 -30.06 3.64 -3.48
CA ASP A 112 -30.25 3.01 -2.18
C ASP A 112 -28.94 2.46 -1.56
N GLY A 113 -27.85 2.50 -2.32
CA GLY A 113 -26.53 2.07 -1.87
C GLY A 113 -26.32 0.56 -1.90
N VAL A 114 -27.19 -0.19 -2.57
CA VAL A 114 -27.10 -1.63 -2.82
C VAL A 114 -27.21 -1.88 -4.33
N TYR A 115 -26.63 -2.98 -4.83
CA TYR A 115 -26.88 -3.44 -6.19
C TYR A 115 -27.78 -4.67 -6.16
N ASP A 116 -29.02 -4.53 -6.61
CA ASP A 116 -30.00 -5.63 -6.61
C ASP A 116 -30.88 -5.69 -7.87
N GLU A 117 -31.94 -6.50 -7.84
CA GLU A 117 -32.86 -6.67 -8.99
C GLU A 117 -33.51 -5.37 -9.46
N SER A 118 -33.59 -4.35 -8.61
CA SER A 118 -34.17 -3.05 -8.96
C SER A 118 -33.22 -2.16 -9.78
N ASP A 119 -31.94 -2.49 -9.80
CA ASP A 119 -30.90 -1.82 -10.60
C ASP A 119 -30.60 -2.52 -11.93
N ARG A 120 -31.01 -3.78 -12.06
CA ARG A 120 -30.81 -4.60 -13.27
C ARG A 120 -31.74 -4.08 -14.38
N THR A 121 -31.23 -3.15 -15.18
CA THR A 121 -31.90 -2.62 -16.39
C THR A 121 -31.53 -3.38 -17.66
#